data_AF-A0A9E4W0D0-F1
#
_entry.id   AF-A0A9E4W0D0-F1
#
_cell.length_a   1.000
_cell.length_b   1.000
_cell.length_c   1.000
_cell.angle_alpha   90.00
_cell.angle_beta   90.00
_cell.angle_gamma   90.00
#
_symmetry.space_group_name_H-M   'P 1'
#
loop_
_entity.id
_entity.type
_entity.pdbx_description
1 polymer ?
#
loop_
_entity_poly.entity_id
_entity_poly.type
_entity_poly.pdbx_seq_one_letter_code
_entity_poly.pdbx_strand_id
1 'polypeptide(L)'
;METVSGTVDAIGGGPEPGHTQPFFVNDLLDNTTYTIQATLQVVSDNAYWYVDDNVTLSDEALMKAADVFEAKIRPDMVKSLGDIRKPGVDGDPRLTVLHTPLRAADGYFGSSDEYPRSIHPHSNEREMIYMDASRLTPGTSAYLSVLAHELQHAIHWNQDGGEDAWINEGMSELAKEQVGYNAYFVDSFLRRPDVQLNFWPDDIGASAPHYGASSLFMAYLAQHYGGYQAMGDLVRQQADGIEGVELYLSEYGASFEQVFKDWAVANYLDADSGPYGYADRAVKVRSVRPVFTELEETDSMPQFAARYYDLRLPEGDYVLEFAGDATVAQVGTQCHSGNRCWWSGLGDSIDSMLTRDLDLTGLTEATLEFWTWYEIEEGWDYAYVSVSNDGGVTWDILEGRQTTAEDPVGNNYGSGFTADSGRWVQESMDLSRFAGGVVQLRFEYVTDDAVNLDGFVVDDIAVPELGLFDDAETVGDWTAAGFQLISNELPQKFALQLIEFGMDGSSAVREVNLDDDNVGEARLAGFGKALENVVLVVTPLTRGTYMPARYTLSITAGGDG
;
A
#
# COMPACT_ATOMS: atom_id res chain seq x y z
N MET A 1 5.30 -64.93 20.18
CA MET A 1 4.01 -64.37 19.76
C MET A 1 3.37 -63.74 20.97
N GLU A 2 3.46 -62.44 21.08
CA GLU A 2 2.48 -61.61 21.77
C GLU A 2 2.66 -60.20 21.21
N THR A 3 1.64 -59.74 20.50
CA THR A 3 1.53 -58.44 19.85
C THR A 3 1.04 -57.43 20.88
N VAL A 4 1.79 -56.35 21.09
CA VAL A 4 1.29 -55.16 21.76
C VAL A 4 0.91 -54.17 20.65
N SER A 5 -0.40 -53.93 20.52
CA SER A 5 -0.94 -52.82 19.76
C SER A 5 -0.72 -51.53 20.55
N GLY A 6 0.10 -50.64 20.01
CA GLY A 6 0.07 -49.22 20.36
C GLY A 6 -0.63 -48.49 19.22
N THR A 7 -1.89 -48.12 19.45
CA THR A 7 -2.60 -47.11 18.68
C THR A 7 -1.92 -45.77 18.93
N VAL A 8 -1.38 -45.18 17.86
CA VAL A 8 -1.09 -43.75 17.83
C VAL A 8 -2.41 -43.09 17.43
N ASP A 9 -3.02 -42.37 18.36
CA ASP A 9 -4.21 -41.55 18.08
C ASP A 9 -3.83 -40.49 17.03
N ALA A 10 -4.47 -40.57 15.86
CA ALA A 10 -4.44 -39.51 14.88
C ALA A 10 -5.22 -38.31 15.43
N ILE A 11 -4.58 -37.15 15.44
CA ILE A 11 -5.25 -35.86 15.67
C ILE A 11 -6.30 -35.69 14.55
N GLY A 12 -7.50 -35.21 14.93
CA GLY A 12 -8.78 -35.35 14.23
C GLY A 12 -8.78 -35.12 12.71
N GLY A 13 -9.53 -35.98 11.99
CA GLY A 13 -9.79 -35.80 10.56
C GLY A 13 -10.70 -34.59 10.33
N GLY A 14 -10.26 -33.66 9.48
CA GLY A 14 -11.05 -32.50 9.06
C GLY A 14 -12.30 -32.87 8.24
N PRO A 15 -13.04 -31.89 7.73
CA PRO A 15 -14.28 -32.14 6.99
C PRO A 15 -14.04 -32.97 5.72
N GLU A 16 -15.02 -33.83 5.40
CA GLU A 16 -15.03 -34.68 4.20
C GLU A 16 -15.87 -34.03 3.08
N PRO A 17 -15.63 -34.36 1.80
CA PRO A 17 -16.46 -33.89 0.69
C PRO A 17 -17.97 -34.11 0.94
N GLY A 18 -18.76 -33.09 0.60
CA GLY A 18 -20.20 -33.01 0.89
C GLY A 18 -20.54 -32.31 2.20
N HIS A 19 -19.56 -31.92 3.02
CA HIS A 19 -19.78 -31.08 4.19
C HIS A 19 -20.17 -29.64 3.76
N THR A 20 -21.31 -29.17 4.26
CA THR A 20 -21.85 -27.82 3.97
C THR A 20 -21.80 -26.96 5.22
N GLN A 21 -21.39 -25.69 5.07
CA GLN A 21 -21.37 -24.73 6.17
C GLN A 21 -21.53 -23.29 5.66
N PRO A 22 -21.94 -22.35 6.53
CA PRO A 22 -21.98 -20.94 6.16
C PRO A 22 -20.57 -20.33 6.09
N PHE A 23 -20.42 -19.35 5.20
CA PHE A 23 -19.24 -18.49 5.10
C PHE A 23 -19.65 -17.02 5.04
N PHE A 24 -18.87 -16.15 5.68
CA PHE A 24 -18.90 -14.72 5.47
C PHE A 24 -18.09 -14.36 4.22
N VAL A 25 -18.57 -13.40 3.45
CA VAL A 25 -17.94 -12.92 2.20
C VAL A 25 -18.09 -11.40 2.13
N ASN A 26 -17.02 -10.69 1.83
CA ASN A 26 -17.04 -9.25 1.62
C ASN A 26 -17.44 -8.90 0.18
N ASP A 27 -18.39 -7.96 0.03
CA ASP A 27 -18.69 -7.26 -1.20
C ASP A 27 -17.82 -6.00 -1.25
N LEU A 28 -16.70 -6.09 -1.96
CA LEU A 28 -15.70 -5.02 -2.07
C LEU A 28 -16.20 -3.78 -2.83
N LEU A 29 -17.34 -3.84 -3.53
CA LEU A 29 -17.89 -2.67 -4.22
C LEU A 29 -18.82 -1.85 -3.33
N ASP A 30 -19.67 -2.54 -2.56
CA ASP A 30 -20.66 -1.90 -1.71
C ASP A 30 -20.15 -1.72 -0.27
N ASN A 31 -18.92 -2.18 0.01
CA ASN A 31 -18.28 -2.24 1.32
C ASN A 31 -19.19 -2.88 2.39
N THR A 32 -19.61 -4.13 2.18
CA THR A 32 -20.48 -4.86 3.12
C THR A 32 -20.12 -6.32 3.22
N THR A 33 -20.43 -6.97 4.34
CA THR A 33 -20.34 -8.43 4.47
C THR A 33 -21.71 -9.12 4.32
N TYR A 34 -21.73 -10.25 3.62
CA TYR A 34 -22.89 -11.14 3.53
C TYR A 34 -22.53 -12.59 3.83
N THR A 35 -23.55 -13.43 4.03
CA THR A 35 -23.37 -14.87 4.32
C THR A 35 -23.88 -15.72 3.17
N ILE A 36 -23.10 -16.73 2.78
CA ILE A 36 -23.49 -17.78 1.84
C ILE A 36 -23.47 -19.15 2.51
N GLN A 37 -24.05 -20.16 1.86
CA GLN A 37 -23.79 -21.57 2.17
C GLN A 37 -22.88 -22.14 1.08
N ALA A 38 -21.86 -22.90 1.49
CA ALA A 38 -20.97 -23.55 0.54
C ALA A 38 -20.69 -24.99 0.98
N THR A 39 -20.54 -25.86 -0.03
CA THR A 39 -20.28 -27.28 0.15
C THR A 39 -18.85 -27.62 -0.27
N LEU A 40 -18.14 -28.35 0.57
CA LEU A 40 -16.80 -28.89 0.31
C LEU A 40 -16.87 -29.91 -0.82
N GLN A 41 -16.22 -29.63 -1.95
CA GLN A 41 -16.23 -30.53 -3.11
C GLN A 41 -14.95 -31.36 -3.22
N VAL A 42 -13.79 -30.75 -2.95
CA VAL A 42 -12.48 -31.41 -3.07
C VAL A 42 -11.66 -31.17 -1.81
N VAL A 43 -10.99 -32.22 -1.33
CA VAL A 43 -9.95 -32.14 -0.30
C VAL A 43 -8.65 -32.57 -0.95
N SER A 44 -7.63 -31.73 -0.82
CA SER A 44 -6.26 -31.97 -1.26
C SER A 44 -5.31 -32.04 -0.06
N ASP A 45 -4.03 -32.31 -0.29
CA ASP A 45 -3.06 -32.48 0.79
C ASP A 45 -2.96 -31.22 1.67
N ASN A 46 -3.02 -30.03 1.07
CA ASN A 46 -2.83 -28.74 1.72
C ASN A 46 -4.01 -27.76 1.57
N ALA A 47 -5.11 -28.16 0.91
CA ALA A 47 -6.27 -27.27 0.76
C ALA A 47 -7.65 -27.96 0.77
N TYR A 48 -8.65 -27.22 1.27
CA TYR A 48 -10.08 -27.48 1.16
C TYR A 48 -10.70 -26.63 0.06
N TRP A 49 -11.51 -27.21 -0.83
CA TRP A 49 -12.09 -26.51 -1.98
C TRP A 49 -13.61 -26.48 -1.84
N TYR A 50 -14.12 -25.36 -1.34
CA TYR A 50 -15.55 -25.13 -1.13
C TYR A 50 -16.17 -24.41 -2.33
N VAL A 51 -17.43 -24.73 -2.62
CA VAL A 51 -18.21 -24.08 -3.67
C VAL A 51 -19.54 -23.63 -3.11
N ASP A 52 -19.87 -22.36 -3.31
CA ASP A 52 -21.19 -21.79 -3.02
C ASP A 52 -22.29 -22.67 -3.59
N ASP A 53 -23.31 -22.98 -2.79
CA ASP A 53 -24.40 -23.88 -3.18
C ASP A 53 -25.24 -23.34 -4.36
N ASN A 54 -25.13 -22.04 -4.67
CA ASN A 54 -25.77 -21.41 -5.83
C ASN A 54 -24.90 -21.41 -7.09
N VAL A 55 -23.68 -21.91 -7.00
CA VAL A 55 -22.71 -22.03 -8.10
C VAL A 55 -22.64 -23.48 -8.56
N THR A 56 -22.48 -23.68 -9.86
CA THR A 56 -22.18 -25.01 -10.42
C THR A 56 -20.81 -24.98 -11.09
N LEU A 57 -19.84 -25.68 -10.49
CA LEU A 57 -18.53 -25.93 -11.06
C LEU A 57 -18.36 -27.42 -11.37
N SER A 58 -17.42 -27.74 -12.27
CA SER A 58 -17.08 -29.12 -12.59
C SER A 58 -16.11 -29.70 -11.56
N ASP A 59 -16.47 -30.82 -10.94
CA ASP A 59 -15.58 -31.55 -10.02
C ASP A 59 -14.24 -31.91 -10.69
N GLU A 60 -14.27 -32.30 -11.97
CA GLU A 60 -13.05 -32.58 -12.75
C GLU A 60 -12.17 -31.33 -12.88
N ALA A 61 -12.76 -30.16 -13.11
CA ALA A 61 -12.02 -28.90 -13.19
C ALA A 61 -11.45 -28.48 -11.84
N LEU A 62 -12.19 -28.68 -10.74
CA LEU A 62 -11.71 -28.42 -9.37
C LEU A 62 -10.58 -29.36 -8.99
N MET A 63 -10.71 -30.67 -9.25
CA MET A 63 -9.63 -31.63 -9.03
C MET A 63 -8.39 -31.27 -9.84
N LYS A 64 -8.55 -30.87 -11.10
CA LYS A 64 -7.43 -30.41 -11.91
C LYS A 64 -6.76 -29.14 -11.34
N ALA A 65 -7.55 -28.20 -10.80
CA ALA A 65 -7.01 -27.02 -10.14
C ALA A 65 -6.21 -27.41 -8.89
N ALA A 66 -6.77 -28.28 -8.05
CA ALA A 66 -6.12 -28.81 -6.85
C ALA A 66 -4.82 -29.55 -7.18
N ASP A 67 -4.81 -30.40 -8.21
CA ASP A 67 -3.61 -31.11 -8.65
C ASP A 67 -2.49 -30.13 -9.06
N VAL A 68 -2.82 -29.05 -9.78
CA VAL A 68 -1.82 -28.04 -10.18
C VAL A 68 -1.35 -27.20 -8.99
N PHE A 69 -2.26 -26.88 -8.06
CA PHE A 69 -1.92 -26.19 -6.82
C PHE A 69 -0.89 -26.98 -6.01
N GLU A 70 -1.16 -28.27 -5.77
CA GLU A 70 -0.31 -29.15 -4.98
C GLU A 70 1.00 -29.49 -5.69
N ALA A 71 0.97 -29.72 -7.01
CA ALA A 71 2.15 -30.17 -7.74
C ALA A 71 3.09 -29.02 -8.14
N LYS A 72 2.60 -27.77 -8.21
CA LYS A 72 3.36 -26.65 -8.78
C LYS A 72 3.24 -25.35 -7.98
N ILE A 73 2.04 -24.77 -7.90
CA ILE A 73 1.89 -23.39 -7.37
C ILE A 73 2.38 -23.31 -5.93
N ARG A 74 1.84 -24.13 -5.03
CA ARG A 74 2.20 -24.10 -3.62
C ARG A 74 3.67 -24.45 -3.39
N PRO A 75 4.24 -25.56 -3.91
CA PRO A 75 5.65 -25.86 -3.68
C PRO A 75 6.62 -24.79 -4.16
N ASP A 76 6.37 -24.19 -5.33
CA ASP A 76 7.26 -23.17 -5.90
C ASP A 76 7.21 -21.85 -5.10
N MET A 77 6.01 -21.45 -4.67
CA MET A 77 5.84 -20.26 -3.81
C MET A 77 6.41 -20.49 -2.42
N VAL A 78 6.09 -21.63 -1.79
CA VAL A 78 6.58 -21.93 -0.43
C VAL A 78 8.10 -21.98 -0.36
N LYS A 79 8.74 -22.49 -1.41
CA LYS A 79 10.19 -22.56 -1.49
C LYS A 79 10.87 -21.19 -1.50
N SER A 80 10.20 -20.14 -1.99
CA SER A 80 10.78 -18.82 -2.20
C SER A 80 10.32 -17.80 -1.16
N LEU A 81 9.01 -17.74 -0.92
CA LEU A 81 8.39 -16.67 -0.15
C LEU A 81 8.19 -17.05 1.33
N GLY A 82 8.06 -18.34 1.64
CA GLY A 82 7.64 -18.83 2.96
C GLY A 82 6.31 -19.56 2.89
N ASP A 83 5.76 -20.00 4.02
CA ASP A 83 4.47 -20.70 4.04
C ASP A 83 3.41 -19.84 4.72
N ILE A 84 2.15 -20.20 4.52
CA ILE A 84 1.03 -19.65 5.30
C ILE A 84 1.16 -20.06 6.77
N ARG A 85 0.39 -19.41 7.64
CA ARG A 85 0.29 -19.82 9.04
C ARG A 85 -0.18 -21.27 9.13
N LYS A 86 0.57 -22.11 9.86
CA LYS A 86 0.34 -23.57 9.88
C LYS A 86 0.74 -24.21 11.23
N PRO A 87 -0.20 -24.73 12.03
CA PRO A 87 -1.65 -24.66 11.83
C PRO A 87 -2.19 -23.23 11.97
N GLY A 88 -3.34 -23.00 11.36
CA GLY A 88 -4.06 -21.74 11.39
C GLY A 88 -4.74 -21.40 12.70
N VAL A 89 -5.57 -20.36 12.67
CA VAL A 89 -6.36 -19.91 13.84
C VAL A 89 -7.37 -20.97 14.32
N ASP A 90 -7.89 -21.83 13.44
CA ASP A 90 -8.74 -22.98 13.77
C ASP A 90 -7.95 -24.24 14.19
N GLY A 91 -6.62 -24.21 14.10
CA GLY A 91 -5.77 -25.37 14.36
C GLY A 91 -5.65 -26.35 13.19
N ASP A 92 -6.23 -26.06 12.01
CA ASP A 92 -6.06 -26.86 10.80
C ASP A 92 -4.83 -26.36 10.00
N PRO A 93 -4.04 -27.27 9.40
CA PRO A 93 -2.91 -26.89 8.56
C PRO A 93 -3.28 -26.56 7.09
N ARG A 94 -4.54 -26.70 6.67
CA ARG A 94 -4.96 -26.53 5.27
C ARG A 94 -5.58 -25.17 5.00
N LEU A 95 -5.17 -24.58 3.88
CA LEU A 95 -5.82 -23.42 3.28
C LEU A 95 -7.25 -23.77 2.83
N THR A 96 -8.18 -22.83 2.94
CA THR A 96 -9.50 -22.96 2.33
C THR A 96 -9.60 -22.10 1.07
N VAL A 97 -10.03 -22.68 -0.06
CA VAL A 97 -10.32 -21.98 -1.30
C VAL A 97 -11.84 -22.00 -1.53
N LEU A 98 -12.48 -20.85 -1.37
CA LEU A 98 -13.93 -20.68 -1.52
C LEU A 98 -14.27 -20.13 -2.90
N HIS A 99 -15.18 -20.80 -3.60
CA HIS A 99 -15.65 -20.40 -4.92
C HIS A 99 -17.06 -19.83 -4.81
N THR A 100 -17.20 -18.53 -5.03
CA THR A 100 -18.49 -17.80 -4.99
C THR A 100 -18.44 -16.66 -6.01
N PRO A 101 -19.57 -16.16 -6.54
CA PRO A 101 -19.55 -14.99 -7.40
C PRO A 101 -19.04 -13.77 -6.62
N LEU A 102 -18.02 -13.10 -7.15
CA LEU A 102 -17.44 -11.90 -6.52
C LEU A 102 -17.74 -10.65 -7.36
N ARG A 103 -17.70 -9.50 -6.70
CA ARG A 103 -17.77 -8.17 -7.31
C ARG A 103 -16.46 -7.44 -7.05
N ALA A 104 -16.08 -6.57 -7.98
CA ALA A 104 -14.87 -5.74 -7.95
C ALA A 104 -13.49 -6.47 -7.96
N ALA A 105 -13.40 -7.75 -7.60
CA ALA A 105 -12.15 -8.52 -7.66
C ALA A 105 -12.32 -9.91 -8.30
N ASP A 106 -11.29 -10.44 -8.97
CA ASP A 106 -11.29 -11.82 -9.50
C ASP A 106 -11.01 -12.87 -8.40
N GLY A 107 -10.38 -12.45 -7.31
CA GLY A 107 -10.15 -13.19 -6.07
C GLY A 107 -9.69 -12.22 -4.98
N TYR A 108 -9.64 -12.69 -3.72
CA TYR A 108 -8.98 -11.98 -2.63
C TYR A 108 -8.55 -12.97 -1.54
N PHE A 109 -7.52 -12.62 -0.77
CA PHE A 109 -7.19 -13.24 0.52
C PHE A 109 -7.96 -12.55 1.64
N GLY A 110 -8.57 -13.33 2.55
CA GLY A 110 -9.34 -12.78 3.67
C GLY A 110 -8.50 -12.64 4.94
N SER A 111 -7.69 -11.59 5.08
CA SER A 111 -6.89 -11.29 6.28
C SER A 111 -7.74 -11.32 7.56
N SER A 112 -8.96 -10.78 7.50
CA SER A 112 -9.92 -10.79 8.61
C SER A 112 -10.30 -12.18 9.12
N ASP A 113 -10.17 -13.21 8.27
CA ASP A 113 -10.48 -14.60 8.62
C ASP A 113 -9.39 -15.24 9.52
N GLU A 114 -8.23 -14.61 9.66
CA GLU A 114 -7.11 -15.05 10.50
C GLU A 114 -7.33 -14.80 12.00
N TYR A 115 -8.41 -14.10 12.34
CA TYR A 115 -8.77 -13.70 13.69
C TYR A 115 -9.93 -14.54 14.25
N PRO A 116 -9.99 -14.77 15.57
CA PRO A 116 -11.19 -15.30 16.19
C PRO A 116 -12.37 -14.33 16.06
N ARG A 117 -13.60 -14.83 16.06
CA ARG A 117 -14.82 -13.99 15.97
C ARG A 117 -15.04 -13.05 17.15
N SER A 118 -14.33 -13.26 18.26
CA SER A 118 -14.32 -12.31 19.37
C SER A 118 -13.52 -11.04 19.08
N ILE A 119 -12.68 -11.06 18.04
CA ILE A 119 -11.88 -9.93 17.56
C ILE A 119 -12.51 -9.36 16.27
N HIS A 120 -12.79 -10.22 15.29
CA HIS A 120 -13.43 -9.82 14.03
C HIS A 120 -14.75 -10.57 13.82
N PRO A 121 -15.92 -9.94 14.01
CA PRO A 121 -17.22 -10.62 14.12
C PRO A 121 -17.62 -11.41 12.86
N HIS A 122 -17.11 -10.99 11.70
CA HIS A 122 -17.37 -11.63 10.41
C HIS A 122 -16.27 -12.60 9.96
N SER A 123 -15.32 -12.94 10.83
CA SER A 123 -14.27 -13.92 10.50
C SER A 123 -14.83 -15.33 10.25
N ASN A 124 -14.28 -16.03 9.26
CA ASN A 124 -14.45 -17.46 9.02
C ASN A 124 -13.48 -18.35 9.81
N GLU A 125 -12.60 -17.72 10.60
CA GLU A 125 -11.63 -18.30 11.54
C GLU A 125 -10.73 -19.36 10.86
N ARG A 126 -10.13 -19.06 9.71
CA ARG A 126 -9.19 -19.93 8.98
C ARG A 126 -8.45 -19.16 7.87
N GLU A 127 -7.36 -19.72 7.36
CA GLU A 127 -6.65 -19.15 6.20
C GLU A 127 -7.50 -19.35 4.93
N MET A 128 -7.93 -18.26 4.29
CA MET A 128 -8.90 -18.31 3.18
C MET A 128 -8.53 -17.49 1.95
N ILE A 129 -8.71 -18.11 0.78
CA ILE A 129 -8.75 -17.45 -0.53
C ILE A 129 -10.16 -17.55 -1.10
N TYR A 130 -10.66 -16.43 -1.61
CA TYR A 130 -11.93 -16.31 -2.31
C TYR A 130 -11.66 -16.23 -3.81
N MET A 131 -12.37 -17.01 -4.60
CA MET A 131 -12.19 -17.09 -6.06
C MET A 131 -13.53 -16.82 -6.77
N ASP A 132 -13.54 -15.87 -7.72
CA ASP A 132 -14.75 -15.55 -8.47
C ASP A 132 -15.18 -16.70 -9.38
N ALA A 133 -16.19 -17.44 -8.95
CA ALA A 133 -16.72 -18.57 -9.69
C ALA A 133 -17.53 -18.18 -10.94
N SER A 134 -17.90 -16.91 -11.10
CA SER A 134 -18.67 -16.41 -12.23
C SER A 134 -17.82 -16.07 -13.45
N ARG A 135 -16.55 -15.69 -13.22
CA ARG A 135 -15.58 -15.29 -14.26
C ARG A 135 -14.45 -16.29 -14.45
N LEU A 136 -14.06 -17.00 -13.39
CA LEU A 136 -12.92 -17.91 -13.42
C LEU A 136 -13.36 -19.37 -13.50
N THR A 137 -12.79 -20.10 -14.44
CA THR A 137 -12.99 -21.55 -14.56
C THR A 137 -11.81 -22.29 -13.92
N PRO A 138 -12.03 -23.15 -12.91
CA PRO A 138 -10.95 -23.91 -12.27
C PRO A 138 -10.03 -24.64 -13.24
N GLY A 139 -8.73 -24.59 -12.98
CA GLY A 139 -7.70 -25.28 -13.77
C GLY A 139 -7.37 -24.63 -15.13
N THR A 140 -7.94 -23.46 -15.44
CA THR A 140 -7.49 -22.58 -16.54
C THR A 140 -6.33 -21.69 -16.10
N SER A 141 -5.54 -21.18 -17.05
CA SER A 141 -4.44 -20.26 -16.72
C SER A 141 -4.90 -18.98 -16.03
N ALA A 142 -6.07 -18.45 -16.38
CA ALA A 142 -6.62 -17.27 -15.71
C ALA A 142 -6.91 -17.55 -14.23
N TYR A 143 -7.63 -18.64 -13.94
CA TYR A 143 -7.93 -19.08 -12.58
C TYR A 143 -6.65 -19.33 -11.76
N LEU A 144 -5.72 -20.11 -12.32
CA LEU A 144 -4.50 -20.49 -11.61
C LEU A 144 -3.56 -19.30 -11.39
N SER A 145 -3.62 -18.30 -12.26
CA SER A 145 -2.90 -17.04 -12.08
C SER A 145 -3.46 -16.24 -10.91
N VAL A 146 -4.78 -16.15 -10.76
CA VAL A 146 -5.41 -15.47 -9.62
C VAL A 146 -5.14 -16.26 -8.33
N LEU A 147 -5.29 -17.59 -8.35
CA LEU A 147 -4.98 -18.41 -7.18
C LEU A 147 -3.52 -18.26 -6.70
N ALA A 148 -2.56 -18.10 -7.63
CA ALA A 148 -1.16 -17.84 -7.27
C ALA A 148 -0.97 -16.43 -6.71
N HIS A 149 -1.70 -15.43 -7.21
CA HIS A 149 -1.70 -14.08 -6.66
C HIS A 149 -2.21 -14.10 -5.21
N GLU A 150 -3.40 -14.65 -4.97
CA GLU A 150 -4.01 -14.71 -3.63
C GLU A 150 -3.23 -15.59 -2.63
N LEU A 151 -2.53 -16.63 -3.11
CA LEU A 151 -1.65 -17.41 -2.25
C LEU A 151 -0.45 -16.60 -1.78
N GLN A 152 0.03 -15.64 -2.58
CA GLN A 152 1.13 -14.79 -2.14
C GLN A 152 0.65 -13.89 -1.00
N HIS A 153 -0.54 -13.29 -1.07
CA HIS A 153 -1.12 -12.51 0.02
C HIS A 153 -1.17 -13.31 1.33
N ALA A 154 -1.69 -14.54 1.28
CA ALA A 154 -1.77 -15.42 2.45
C ALA A 154 -0.38 -15.78 3.03
N ILE A 155 0.63 -15.97 2.18
CA ILE A 155 2.00 -16.22 2.63
C ILE A 155 2.59 -14.95 3.24
N HIS A 156 2.41 -13.81 2.57
CA HIS A 156 2.96 -12.52 2.99
C HIS A 156 2.41 -12.14 4.35
N TRP A 157 1.10 -12.27 4.58
CA TRP A 157 0.46 -12.03 5.87
C TRP A 157 1.14 -12.76 7.04
N ASN A 158 1.62 -13.99 6.82
CA ASN A 158 2.33 -14.75 7.85
C ASN A 158 3.83 -14.39 7.96
N GLN A 159 4.43 -13.79 6.94
CA GLN A 159 5.81 -13.30 7.00
C GLN A 159 5.89 -11.87 7.54
N ASP A 160 5.08 -10.98 6.99
CA ASP A 160 4.95 -9.57 7.30
C ASP A 160 3.54 -9.09 6.92
N GLY A 161 2.66 -9.00 7.91
CA GLY A 161 1.26 -8.60 7.70
C GLY A 161 1.03 -7.09 7.62
N GLY A 162 2.03 -6.27 7.98
CA GLY A 162 1.90 -4.80 8.00
C GLY A 162 2.50 -4.09 6.79
N GLU A 163 2.91 -4.86 5.78
CA GLU A 163 3.61 -4.32 4.61
C GLU A 163 2.67 -3.47 3.72
N ASP A 164 3.20 -2.38 3.16
CA ASP A 164 2.45 -1.46 2.31
C ASP A 164 1.85 -2.18 1.09
N ALA A 165 0.61 -1.83 0.74
CA ALA A 165 -0.16 -2.42 -0.36
C ALA A 165 0.61 -2.45 -1.69
N TRP A 166 1.37 -1.39 -2.02
CA TRP A 166 2.13 -1.35 -3.29
C TRP A 166 3.24 -2.40 -3.35
N ILE A 167 3.83 -2.79 -2.22
CA ILE A 167 4.80 -3.88 -2.16
C ILE A 167 4.08 -5.20 -2.24
N ASN A 168 3.03 -5.36 -1.41
CA ASN A 168 2.29 -6.61 -1.33
C ASN A 168 1.76 -7.00 -2.71
N GLU A 169 1.05 -6.10 -3.37
CA GLU A 169 0.47 -6.31 -4.70
C GLU A 169 1.51 -6.45 -5.82
N GLY A 170 2.64 -5.74 -5.70
CA GLY A 170 3.79 -5.91 -6.58
C GLY A 170 4.38 -7.32 -6.49
N MET A 171 4.48 -7.86 -5.27
CA MET A 171 4.95 -9.21 -4.99
C MET A 171 3.94 -10.28 -5.40
N SER A 172 2.63 -10.04 -5.27
CA SER A 172 1.57 -10.92 -5.79
C SER A 172 1.64 -11.04 -7.31
N GLU A 173 1.88 -9.92 -8.00
CA GLU A 173 2.06 -9.93 -9.45
C GLU A 173 3.35 -10.64 -9.87
N LEU A 174 4.45 -10.46 -9.13
CA LEU A 174 5.70 -11.18 -9.37
C LEU A 174 5.57 -12.69 -9.12
N ALA A 175 4.80 -13.10 -8.11
CA ALA A 175 4.55 -14.50 -7.79
C ALA A 175 3.89 -15.25 -8.95
N LYS A 176 2.96 -14.60 -9.67
CA LYS A 176 2.34 -15.14 -10.90
C LYS A 176 3.41 -15.48 -11.93
N GLU A 177 4.34 -14.57 -12.19
CA GLU A 177 5.43 -14.76 -13.15
C GLU A 177 6.33 -15.93 -12.74
N GLN A 178 6.65 -16.03 -11.45
CA GLN A 178 7.49 -17.09 -10.92
C GLN A 178 6.91 -18.49 -11.15
N VAL A 179 5.57 -18.64 -11.06
CA VAL A 179 4.90 -19.91 -11.37
C VAL A 179 4.47 -20.03 -12.84
N GLY A 180 4.88 -19.09 -13.70
CA GLY A 180 4.74 -19.16 -15.16
C GLY A 180 3.42 -18.64 -15.72
N TYR A 181 2.76 -17.71 -15.03
CA TYR A 181 1.63 -16.93 -15.53
C TYR A 181 2.06 -15.49 -15.83
N ASN A 182 1.32 -14.78 -16.69
CA ASN A 182 1.72 -13.44 -17.10
C ASN A 182 1.14 -12.38 -16.16
N ALA A 183 1.92 -11.33 -15.88
CA ALA A 183 1.41 -10.06 -15.38
C ALA A 183 0.76 -9.27 -16.53
N TYR A 184 -0.40 -8.66 -16.29
CA TYR A 184 -1.20 -7.99 -17.35
C TYR A 184 -1.18 -6.46 -17.25
N PHE A 185 -0.71 -5.90 -16.13
CA PHE A 185 -0.92 -4.49 -15.80
C PHE A 185 0.20 -3.54 -16.26
N VAL A 186 1.36 -4.08 -16.65
CA VAL A 186 2.52 -3.28 -17.07
C VAL A 186 2.16 -2.29 -18.19
N ASP A 187 1.32 -2.68 -19.16
CA ASP A 187 0.89 -1.76 -20.25
C ASP A 187 0.11 -0.55 -19.74
N SER A 188 -0.66 -0.71 -18.66
CA SER A 188 -1.43 0.37 -18.02
C SER A 188 -0.49 1.40 -17.41
N PHE A 189 0.53 0.94 -16.68
CA PHE A 189 1.58 1.80 -16.12
C PHE A 189 2.37 2.52 -17.22
N LEU A 190 2.80 1.82 -18.28
CA LEU A 190 3.59 2.45 -19.35
C LEU A 190 2.83 3.57 -20.09
N ARG A 191 1.49 3.61 -20.00
CA ARG A 191 0.65 4.71 -20.50
C ARG A 191 0.42 5.82 -19.48
N ARG A 192 0.69 5.56 -18.20
CA ARG A 192 0.48 6.44 -17.03
C ARG A 192 1.69 6.34 -16.08
N PRO A 193 2.92 6.66 -16.52
CA PRO A 193 4.11 6.55 -15.67
C PRO A 193 4.18 7.66 -14.60
N ASP A 194 3.19 8.55 -14.59
CA ASP A 194 2.99 9.63 -13.65
C ASP A 194 2.12 9.23 -12.43
N VAL A 195 1.90 7.92 -12.22
CA VAL A 195 1.39 7.40 -10.94
C VAL A 195 2.53 7.26 -9.93
N GLN A 196 2.21 7.48 -8.66
CA GLN A 196 3.13 7.33 -7.54
C GLN A 196 3.35 5.84 -7.24
N LEU A 197 4.62 5.41 -7.20
CA LEU A 197 4.98 4.01 -6.98
C LEU A 197 4.56 3.51 -5.58
N ASN A 198 4.75 4.33 -4.55
CA ASN A 198 4.50 3.96 -3.15
C ASN A 198 3.12 4.42 -2.65
N PHE A 199 2.09 4.32 -3.49
CA PHE A 199 0.71 4.69 -3.18
C PHE A 199 -0.26 3.68 -3.78
N TRP A 200 -1.35 3.39 -3.08
CA TRP A 200 -2.44 2.55 -3.57
C TRP A 200 -3.77 3.32 -3.51
N PRO A 201 -4.56 3.35 -4.60
CA PRO A 201 -5.81 4.11 -4.63
C PRO A 201 -6.96 3.38 -3.94
N ASP A 202 -7.82 4.14 -3.26
CA ASP A 202 -9.13 3.70 -2.73
C ASP A 202 -10.17 3.44 -3.86
N ASP A 203 -10.05 4.13 -4.99
CA ASP A 203 -10.79 3.78 -6.21
C ASP A 203 -10.18 2.54 -6.89
N ILE A 204 -10.82 1.38 -6.69
CA ILE A 204 -10.48 0.11 -7.35
C ILE A 204 -10.35 0.26 -8.87
N GLY A 205 -11.13 1.15 -9.51
CA GLY A 205 -11.08 1.43 -10.95
C GLY A 205 -9.78 2.11 -11.41
N ALA A 206 -9.04 2.73 -10.49
CA ALA A 206 -7.78 3.43 -10.72
C ALA A 206 -6.53 2.55 -10.46
N SER A 207 -6.68 1.34 -9.89
CA SER A 207 -5.59 0.47 -9.46
C SER A 207 -4.71 -0.10 -10.58
N ALA A 208 -5.24 -0.29 -11.80
CA ALA A 208 -4.52 -0.96 -12.89
C ALA A 208 -3.11 -0.41 -13.22
N PRO A 209 -2.86 0.91 -13.33
CA PRO A 209 -1.50 1.44 -13.46
C PRO A 209 -0.64 1.26 -12.21
N HIS A 210 -1.19 1.20 -11.00
CA HIS A 210 -0.45 0.94 -9.75
C HIS A 210 0.06 -0.50 -9.71
N TYR A 211 -0.79 -1.49 -10.03
CA TYR A 211 -0.35 -2.87 -10.28
C TYR A 211 0.79 -2.94 -11.30
N GLY A 212 0.68 -2.18 -12.40
CA GLY A 212 1.71 -2.13 -13.44
C GLY A 212 3.02 -1.54 -12.97
N ALA A 213 2.99 -0.50 -12.13
CA ALA A 213 4.17 0.15 -11.56
C ALA A 213 4.87 -0.79 -10.57
N SER A 214 4.12 -1.28 -9.58
CA SER A 214 4.63 -2.17 -8.53
C SER A 214 5.19 -3.46 -9.10
N SER A 215 4.45 -4.15 -9.97
CA SER A 215 4.93 -5.39 -10.61
C SER A 215 6.21 -5.18 -11.42
N LEU A 216 6.29 -4.10 -12.20
CA LEU A 216 7.46 -3.80 -13.00
C LEU A 216 8.67 -3.41 -12.14
N PHE A 217 8.44 -2.69 -11.04
CA PHE A 217 9.50 -2.36 -10.08
C PHE A 217 10.01 -3.61 -9.35
N MET A 218 9.13 -4.50 -8.89
CA MET A 218 9.55 -5.77 -8.26
C MET A 218 10.28 -6.69 -9.24
N ALA A 219 9.85 -6.75 -10.50
CA ALA A 219 10.57 -7.45 -11.55
C ALA A 219 11.96 -6.84 -11.81
N TYR A 220 12.06 -5.50 -11.80
CA TYR A 220 13.34 -4.80 -11.91
C TYR A 220 14.27 -5.14 -10.73
N LEU A 221 13.74 -5.11 -9.50
CA LEU A 221 14.50 -5.52 -8.31
C LEU A 221 15.01 -6.95 -8.45
N ALA A 222 14.13 -7.89 -8.81
CA ALA A 222 14.49 -9.29 -9.00
C ALA A 222 15.58 -9.49 -10.07
N GLN A 223 15.60 -8.69 -11.14
CA GLN A 223 16.58 -8.83 -12.21
C GLN A 223 17.95 -8.23 -11.87
N HIS A 224 17.99 -7.15 -11.11
CA HIS A 224 19.22 -6.40 -10.83
C HIS A 224 19.81 -6.70 -9.45
N TYR A 225 19.01 -7.18 -8.50
CA TYR A 225 19.38 -7.38 -7.10
C TYR A 225 18.91 -8.76 -6.62
N GLY A 226 19.84 -9.72 -6.55
CA GLY A 226 19.62 -11.01 -5.89
C GLY A 226 18.88 -12.11 -6.68
N GLY A 227 18.13 -11.77 -7.73
CA GLY A 227 17.32 -12.75 -8.46
C GLY A 227 15.93 -12.96 -7.82
N TYR A 228 15.03 -13.61 -8.57
CA TYR A 228 13.67 -13.94 -8.09
C TYR A 228 13.63 -14.71 -6.76
N GLN A 229 14.66 -15.49 -6.42
CA GLN A 229 14.72 -16.20 -5.14
C GLN A 229 14.98 -15.27 -3.95
N ALA A 230 15.73 -14.18 -4.15
CA ALA A 230 16.03 -13.21 -3.10
C ALA A 230 14.83 -12.31 -2.77
N MET A 231 13.82 -12.24 -3.64
CA MET A 231 12.60 -11.47 -3.36
C MET A 231 11.81 -12.01 -2.16
N GLY A 232 12.03 -13.27 -1.77
CA GLY A 232 11.53 -13.79 -0.50
C GLY A 232 12.13 -13.09 0.73
N ASP A 233 13.35 -12.54 0.62
CA ASP A 233 13.96 -11.76 1.70
C ASP A 233 13.30 -10.39 1.85
N LEU A 234 12.80 -9.80 0.75
CA LEU A 234 11.96 -8.60 0.82
C LEU A 234 10.63 -8.91 1.51
N VAL A 235 9.96 -10.00 1.14
CA VAL A 235 8.70 -10.47 1.79
C VAL A 235 8.85 -10.79 3.28
N ARG A 236 10.07 -10.98 3.77
CA ARG A 236 10.38 -11.24 5.19
C ARG A 236 11.01 -10.05 5.88
N GLN A 237 11.13 -8.91 5.20
CA GLN A 237 11.49 -7.67 5.86
C GLN A 237 10.37 -7.32 6.85
N GLN A 238 10.65 -6.54 7.90
CA GLN A 238 9.65 -6.16 8.91
C GLN A 238 9.53 -4.63 9.01
N ALA A 239 10.13 -3.94 8.05
CA ALA A 239 10.01 -2.51 7.90
C ALA A 239 9.26 -2.30 6.61
N ASP A 240 8.31 -1.38 6.62
CA ASP A 240 7.32 -1.31 5.57
C ASP A 240 7.74 -0.34 4.46
N GLY A 241 7.18 -0.56 3.28
CA GLY A 241 7.28 0.31 2.13
C GLY A 241 8.73 0.59 1.72
N ILE A 242 9.03 1.88 1.57
CA ILE A 242 10.34 2.31 1.13
C ILE A 242 11.44 1.92 2.16
N GLU A 243 11.13 1.86 3.46
CA GLU A 243 12.12 1.47 4.46
C GLU A 243 12.51 -0.01 4.30
N GLY A 244 11.53 -0.88 4.04
CA GLY A 244 11.78 -2.29 3.75
C GLY A 244 12.64 -2.52 2.52
N VAL A 245 12.31 -1.82 1.43
CA VAL A 245 13.09 -1.89 0.18
C VAL A 245 14.49 -1.32 0.36
N GLU A 246 14.65 -0.24 1.13
CA GLU A 246 15.97 0.33 1.45
C GLU A 246 16.84 -0.69 2.20
N LEU A 247 16.29 -1.37 3.21
CA LEU A 247 17.00 -2.40 3.96
C LEU A 247 17.38 -3.59 3.06
N TYR A 248 16.48 -4.05 2.21
CA TYR A 248 16.76 -5.09 1.21
C TYR A 248 17.91 -4.69 0.27
N LEU A 249 17.85 -3.49 -0.31
CA LEU A 249 18.85 -2.98 -1.25
C LEU A 249 20.21 -2.73 -0.59
N SER A 250 20.24 -2.41 0.70
CA SER A 250 21.47 -2.16 1.44
C SER A 250 22.43 -3.36 1.44
N GLU A 251 21.89 -4.59 1.37
CA GLU A 251 22.69 -5.82 1.24
C GLU A 251 23.46 -5.91 -0.08
N TYR A 252 22.97 -5.20 -1.10
CA TYR A 252 23.58 -5.09 -2.42
C TYR A 252 24.38 -3.79 -2.60
N GLY A 253 24.46 -2.95 -1.55
CA GLY A 253 25.14 -1.65 -1.59
C GLY A 253 24.43 -0.61 -2.45
N ALA A 254 23.11 -0.74 -2.61
CA ALA A 254 22.25 0.22 -3.32
C ALA A 254 21.27 0.89 -2.35
N SER A 255 20.69 2.01 -2.76
CA SER A 255 19.59 2.69 -2.04
C SER A 255 18.33 2.72 -2.87
N PHE A 256 17.17 2.85 -2.23
CA PHE A 256 15.89 2.95 -2.94
C PHE A 256 15.90 4.12 -3.94
N GLU A 257 16.39 5.28 -3.53
CA GLU A 257 16.42 6.48 -4.38
C GLU A 257 17.26 6.27 -5.64
N GLN A 258 18.42 5.62 -5.52
CA GLN A 258 19.26 5.30 -6.67
C GLN A 258 18.54 4.34 -7.62
N VAL A 259 17.98 3.25 -7.09
CA VAL A 259 17.29 2.22 -7.87
C VAL A 259 16.06 2.79 -8.55
N PHE A 260 15.28 3.63 -7.87
CA PHE A 260 14.11 4.28 -8.44
C PHE A 260 14.48 5.17 -9.64
N LYS A 261 15.55 5.96 -9.53
CA LYS A 261 16.08 6.78 -10.65
C LYS A 261 16.51 5.91 -11.82
N ASP A 262 17.25 4.82 -11.56
CA ASP A 262 17.69 3.92 -12.60
C ASP A 262 16.52 3.20 -13.29
N TRP A 263 15.50 2.79 -12.51
CA TRP A 263 14.26 2.19 -13.00
C TRP A 263 13.44 3.16 -13.88
N ALA A 264 13.33 4.43 -13.48
CA ALA A 264 12.67 5.45 -14.30
C ALA A 264 13.34 5.61 -15.67
N VAL A 265 14.68 5.60 -15.72
CA VAL A 265 15.42 5.60 -16.99
C VAL A 265 15.24 4.29 -17.76
N ALA A 266 15.28 3.14 -17.07
CA ALA A 266 15.11 1.82 -17.69
C ALA A 266 13.75 1.70 -18.40
N ASN A 267 12.70 2.26 -17.82
CA ASN A 267 11.35 2.26 -18.40
C ASN A 267 11.24 2.97 -19.75
N TYR A 268 12.14 3.92 -20.03
CA TYR A 268 12.24 4.58 -21.34
C TYR A 268 13.26 3.92 -22.25
N LEU A 269 14.45 3.66 -21.74
CA LEU A 269 15.62 3.31 -22.55
C LEU A 269 15.65 1.83 -22.94
N ASP A 270 15.31 0.94 -22.00
CA ASP A 270 15.38 -0.52 -22.15
C ASP A 270 16.68 -0.98 -22.82
N ALA A 271 17.81 -0.57 -22.23
CA ALA A 271 19.15 -0.83 -22.74
C ALA A 271 19.49 -2.32 -22.72
N ASP A 272 20.31 -2.77 -23.67
CA ASP A 272 20.76 -4.18 -23.76
C ASP A 272 21.54 -4.67 -22.52
N SER A 273 22.09 -3.76 -21.71
CA SER A 273 22.88 -4.11 -20.53
C SER A 273 22.99 -2.94 -19.54
N GLY A 274 23.42 -3.23 -18.32
CA GLY A 274 23.57 -2.24 -17.26
C GLY A 274 22.25 -1.98 -16.53
N PRO A 275 22.16 -0.91 -15.73
CA PRO A 275 21.01 -0.65 -14.86
C PRO A 275 19.77 -0.19 -15.63
N TYR A 276 19.88 0.17 -16.91
CA TYR A 276 18.80 0.79 -17.67
C TYR A 276 18.04 -0.17 -18.57
N GLY A 277 18.03 -1.46 -18.25
CA GLY A 277 17.50 -2.51 -19.13
C GLY A 277 16.73 -3.60 -18.42
N TYR A 278 15.98 -4.36 -19.22
CA TYR A 278 15.26 -5.56 -18.79
C TYR A 278 15.76 -6.78 -19.57
N ALA A 279 16.03 -7.88 -18.86
CA ALA A 279 16.64 -9.07 -19.46
C ALA A 279 15.61 -9.99 -20.17
N ASP A 280 14.36 -9.97 -19.72
CA ASP A 280 13.34 -10.97 -20.09
C ASP A 280 12.12 -10.37 -20.81
N ARG A 281 12.03 -9.04 -20.90
CA ARG A 281 10.88 -8.32 -21.45
C ARG A 281 11.32 -7.04 -22.15
N ALA A 282 10.52 -6.60 -23.12
CA ALA A 282 10.70 -5.30 -23.76
C ALA A 282 9.83 -4.27 -23.05
N VAL A 283 10.42 -3.16 -22.61
CA VAL A 283 9.75 -2.09 -21.87
C VAL A 283 9.90 -0.79 -22.61
N LYS A 284 8.81 -0.03 -22.72
CA LYS A 284 8.86 1.32 -23.27
C LYS A 284 7.67 2.15 -22.81
N VAL A 285 7.93 3.21 -22.05
CA VAL A 285 6.92 4.21 -21.72
C VAL A 285 6.32 4.82 -22.98
N ARG A 286 5.01 5.07 -22.95
CA ARG A 286 4.22 5.59 -24.06
C ARG A 286 3.72 6.99 -23.81
N SER A 287 3.61 7.40 -22.54
CA SER A 287 3.33 8.78 -22.18
C SER A 287 4.64 9.57 -22.18
N VAL A 288 4.95 10.14 -23.34
CA VAL A 288 6.16 10.95 -23.57
C VAL A 288 5.72 12.26 -24.22
N ARG A 289 6.13 13.39 -23.64
CA ARG A 289 5.80 14.72 -24.15
C ARG A 289 6.83 15.16 -25.19
N PRO A 290 6.46 15.28 -26.47
CA PRO A 290 7.39 15.73 -27.48
C PRO A 290 7.56 17.26 -27.41
N VAL A 291 8.80 17.73 -27.47
CA VAL A 291 9.15 19.16 -27.43
C VAL A 291 9.97 19.51 -28.67
N PHE A 292 9.44 20.39 -29.54
CA PHE A 292 10.05 20.74 -30.83
C PHE A 292 10.54 22.19 -30.92
N THR A 293 10.31 22.98 -29.87
CA THR A 293 10.66 24.40 -29.78
C THR A 293 10.97 24.71 -28.32
N GLU A 294 11.47 25.92 -28.07
CA GLU A 294 11.59 26.47 -26.73
C GLU A 294 10.30 26.27 -25.92
N LEU A 295 10.46 25.96 -24.64
CA LEU A 295 9.38 25.59 -23.71
C LEU A 295 9.54 26.43 -22.44
N GLU A 296 8.43 26.90 -21.90
CA GLU A 296 8.36 27.39 -20.52
C GLU A 296 7.03 26.89 -19.96
N GLU A 297 7.08 26.02 -18.96
CA GLU A 297 5.88 25.48 -18.33
C GLU A 297 6.04 25.29 -16.83
N THR A 298 4.93 25.42 -16.11
CA THR A 298 4.79 25.00 -14.72
C THR A 298 3.92 23.76 -14.68
N ASP A 299 4.34 22.78 -13.90
CA ASP A 299 3.64 21.51 -13.78
C ASP A 299 3.66 20.98 -12.35
N SER A 300 2.88 19.94 -12.09
CA SER A 300 2.81 19.23 -10.82
C SER A 300 2.69 17.71 -11.05
N MET A 301 3.30 16.92 -10.17
CA MET A 301 3.38 15.46 -10.29
C MET A 301 3.48 14.79 -8.92
N PRO A 302 2.86 13.60 -8.72
CA PRO A 302 3.01 12.82 -7.50
C PRO A 302 4.49 12.49 -7.18
N GLN A 303 4.79 12.19 -5.91
CA GLN A 303 6.12 11.70 -5.53
C GLN A 303 6.37 10.33 -6.14
N PHE A 304 7.63 9.95 -6.34
CA PHE A 304 8.02 8.65 -6.89
C PHE A 304 7.25 8.24 -8.16
N ALA A 305 7.02 9.24 -9.02
CA ALA A 305 6.46 9.12 -10.34
C ALA A 305 7.44 9.69 -11.39
N ALA A 306 7.22 9.43 -12.68
CA ALA A 306 8.13 9.87 -13.73
C ALA A 306 7.43 10.58 -14.89
N ARG A 307 7.99 11.72 -15.30
CA ARG A 307 7.59 12.46 -16.50
C ARG A 307 8.71 12.54 -17.52
N TYR A 308 8.38 12.26 -18.77
CA TYR A 308 9.34 12.18 -19.88
C TYR A 308 9.08 13.28 -20.91
N TYR A 309 10.08 14.12 -21.16
CA TYR A 309 10.08 15.12 -22.23
C TYR A 309 11.07 14.71 -23.32
N ASP A 310 10.58 14.38 -24.51
CA ASP A 310 11.42 14.05 -25.67
C ASP A 310 11.71 15.32 -26.47
N LEU A 311 12.89 15.89 -26.22
CA LEU A 311 13.39 17.12 -26.80
C LEU A 311 13.97 16.84 -28.18
N ARG A 312 13.27 17.28 -29.21
CA ARG A 312 13.63 17.17 -30.63
C ARG A 312 13.73 18.56 -31.24
N LEU A 313 14.67 19.33 -30.71
CA LEU A 313 14.82 20.74 -30.99
C LEU A 313 15.55 20.99 -32.33
N PRO A 314 15.37 22.16 -32.96
CA PRO A 314 16.14 22.57 -34.14
C PRO A 314 17.66 22.51 -33.93
N GLU A 315 18.42 22.56 -35.03
CA GLU A 315 19.89 22.59 -34.96
C GLU A 315 20.37 23.77 -34.11
N GLY A 316 21.11 23.49 -33.04
CA GLY A 316 21.59 24.51 -32.11
C GLY A 316 21.96 23.96 -30.75
N ASP A 317 22.37 24.89 -29.88
CA ASP A 317 22.60 24.64 -28.46
C ASP A 317 21.41 25.21 -27.68
N TYR A 318 21.04 24.55 -26.59
CA TYR A 318 19.94 24.94 -25.72
C TYR A 318 20.37 24.90 -24.25
N VAL A 319 19.66 25.66 -23.43
CA VAL A 319 19.78 25.66 -21.98
C VAL A 319 18.46 25.18 -21.41
N LEU A 320 18.55 24.15 -20.58
CA LEU A 320 17.46 23.68 -19.72
C LEU A 320 17.64 24.33 -18.36
N GLU A 321 16.60 25.01 -17.87
CA GLU A 321 16.52 25.53 -16.52
C GLU A 321 15.35 24.87 -15.79
N PHE A 322 15.57 24.49 -14.54
CA PHE A 322 14.57 23.85 -13.69
C PHE A 322 14.52 24.57 -12.34
N ALA A 323 13.31 24.75 -11.83
CA ALA A 323 13.06 25.24 -10.48
C ALA A 323 11.88 24.47 -9.88
N GLY A 324 12.16 23.58 -8.92
CA GLY A 324 11.15 22.90 -8.11
C GLY A 324 10.78 23.73 -6.88
N ASP A 325 9.61 23.46 -6.30
CA ASP A 325 9.33 23.96 -4.95
C ASP A 325 10.35 23.36 -3.96
N ALA A 326 10.79 24.15 -2.96
CA ALA A 326 11.77 23.70 -1.96
C ALA A 326 11.14 22.81 -0.87
N THR A 327 9.82 22.87 -0.73
CA THR A 327 9.05 22.18 0.31
C THR A 327 7.75 21.64 -0.27
N VAL A 328 7.21 20.61 0.38
CA VAL A 328 5.90 20.03 0.07
C VAL A 328 5.15 19.78 1.38
N ALA A 329 3.82 19.87 1.33
CA ALA A 329 2.99 19.51 2.47
C ALA A 329 3.14 18.01 2.78
N GLN A 330 3.04 17.63 4.06
CA GLN A 330 3.06 16.24 4.49
C GLN A 330 1.70 15.58 4.27
N VAL A 331 0.63 16.28 4.64
CA VAL A 331 -0.79 15.94 4.51
C VAL A 331 -1.59 17.06 3.83
N GLY A 332 -2.75 16.72 3.28
CA GLY A 332 -3.64 17.55 2.46
C GLY A 332 -4.28 18.77 3.13
N THR A 333 -3.93 19.07 4.38
CA THR A 333 -4.45 20.21 5.15
C THR A 333 -3.33 21.02 5.80
N GLN A 334 -3.58 22.29 6.14
CA GLN A 334 -2.70 23.04 7.05
C GLN A 334 -3.16 22.84 8.49
N CYS A 335 -2.27 22.98 9.47
CA CYS A 335 -2.67 22.94 10.89
C CYS A 335 -3.74 24.01 11.18
N HIS A 336 -4.68 23.68 12.07
CA HIS A 336 -5.89 24.49 12.27
C HIS A 336 -5.54 25.85 12.87
N SER A 337 -4.65 25.84 13.87
CA SER A 337 -4.05 27.02 14.44
C SER A 337 -2.52 26.86 14.51
N GLY A 338 -1.82 27.92 14.91
CA GLY A 338 -0.37 27.86 15.05
C GLY A 338 0.40 27.46 13.78
N ASN A 339 1.48 26.71 13.96
CA ASN A 339 2.28 26.11 12.88
C ASN A 339 2.44 24.60 13.05
N ARG A 340 1.83 23.97 14.07
CA ARG A 340 1.96 22.56 14.35
C ARG A 340 0.64 21.92 14.73
N CYS A 341 0.54 20.63 14.45
CA CYS A 341 -0.61 19.82 14.76
C CYS A 341 -0.17 18.36 14.94
N TRP A 342 -0.99 17.57 15.62
CA TRP A 342 -0.75 16.14 15.78
C TRP A 342 -1.32 15.39 14.58
N TRP A 343 -0.51 14.55 13.96
CA TRP A 343 -0.90 13.69 12.84
C TRP A 343 -0.70 12.23 13.20
N SER A 344 -1.64 11.37 12.81
CA SER A 344 -1.64 9.93 13.09
C SER A 344 -0.47 9.17 12.48
N GLY A 345 0.18 9.73 11.46
CA GLY A 345 1.02 8.93 10.58
C GLY A 345 0.18 8.25 9.50
N LEU A 346 0.86 7.45 8.69
CA LEU A 346 0.34 6.83 7.47
C LEU A 346 0.97 5.46 7.28
N GLY A 347 0.17 4.46 6.90
CA GLY A 347 0.58 3.09 6.66
C GLY A 347 -0.59 2.10 6.77
N ASP A 348 -0.39 0.91 6.24
CA ASP A 348 -1.31 -0.22 6.37
C ASP A 348 -1.03 -0.95 7.70
N SER A 349 -2.06 -1.51 8.34
CA SER A 349 -2.02 -2.23 9.63
C SER A 349 -1.37 -1.47 10.79
N ILE A 350 -1.51 -0.14 10.83
CA ILE A 350 -0.94 0.67 11.91
C ILE A 350 -1.93 0.85 13.08
N ASP A 351 -1.38 1.02 14.28
CA ASP A 351 -2.11 1.41 15.50
C ASP A 351 -1.37 2.58 16.16
N SER A 352 -1.77 3.78 15.78
CA SER A 352 -1.17 5.03 16.24
C SER A 352 -1.97 5.59 17.41
N MET A 353 -1.31 5.88 18.52
CA MET A 353 -1.91 6.40 19.75
C MET A 353 -1.28 7.73 20.21
N LEU A 354 -2.11 8.64 20.71
CA LEU A 354 -1.72 9.88 21.38
C LEU A 354 -2.47 9.97 22.71
N THR A 355 -1.76 9.77 23.83
CA THR A 355 -2.38 9.61 25.17
C THR A 355 -1.94 10.71 26.14
N ARG A 356 -2.87 11.19 26.99
CA ARG A 356 -2.61 12.15 28.08
C ARG A 356 -3.43 11.83 29.33
N ASP A 357 -2.83 12.00 30.50
CA ASP A 357 -3.54 11.90 31.78
C ASP A 357 -4.31 13.20 32.10
N LEU A 358 -5.54 13.07 32.58
CA LEU A 358 -6.41 14.16 33.02
C LEU A 358 -6.85 13.93 34.48
N ASP A 359 -6.60 14.92 35.34
CA ASP A 359 -7.08 14.91 36.73
C ASP A 359 -8.43 15.62 36.84
N LEU A 360 -9.52 14.84 36.77
CA LEU A 360 -10.90 15.32 36.88
C LEU A 360 -11.42 15.27 38.33
N THR A 361 -10.56 15.04 39.34
CA THR A 361 -11.00 14.79 40.73
C THR A 361 -11.78 15.95 41.36
N GLY A 362 -11.50 17.18 40.94
CA GLY A 362 -12.18 18.38 41.41
C GLY A 362 -13.49 18.73 40.68
N LEU A 363 -13.85 17.97 39.65
CA LEU A 363 -14.95 18.30 38.74
C LEU A 363 -16.17 17.39 38.95
N THR A 364 -17.35 17.89 38.59
CA THR A 364 -18.61 17.14 38.53
C THR A 364 -19.13 16.94 37.11
N GLU A 365 -18.59 17.72 36.17
CA GLU A 365 -18.84 17.68 34.74
C GLU A 365 -17.54 18.09 34.04
N ALA A 366 -17.31 17.56 32.85
CA ALA A 366 -16.14 17.88 32.04
C ALA A 366 -16.46 17.62 30.57
N THR A 367 -15.94 18.46 29.68
CA THR A 367 -16.11 18.35 28.23
C THR A 367 -14.76 18.35 27.55
N LEU A 368 -14.55 17.43 26.61
CA LEU A 368 -13.44 17.51 25.67
C LEU A 368 -13.88 18.30 24.44
N GLU A 369 -13.11 19.30 24.04
CA GLU A 369 -13.26 20.02 22.77
C GLU A 369 -11.95 19.92 21.98
N PHE A 370 -12.02 19.73 20.67
CA PHE A 370 -10.83 19.74 19.79
C PHE A 370 -11.24 20.02 18.35
N TRP A 371 -10.27 20.37 17.52
CA TRP A 371 -10.41 20.43 16.07
C TRP A 371 -9.75 19.21 15.44
N THR A 372 -10.37 18.66 14.41
CA THR A 372 -9.79 17.58 13.62
C THR A 372 -10.05 17.77 12.13
N TRP A 373 -9.11 17.29 11.31
CA TRP A 373 -9.24 17.06 9.89
C TRP A 373 -8.80 15.62 9.63
N TYR A 374 -9.48 14.92 8.73
CA TYR A 374 -9.14 13.55 8.39
C TYR A 374 -9.60 13.18 6.98
N GLU A 375 -8.86 12.25 6.39
CA GLU A 375 -9.13 11.55 5.14
C GLU A 375 -8.72 10.08 5.37
N ILE A 376 -9.72 9.23 5.57
CA ILE A 376 -9.59 7.86 6.08
C ILE A 376 -10.41 6.93 5.16
N GLU A 377 -9.94 5.72 4.89
CA GLU A 377 -10.69 4.79 4.04
C GLU A 377 -12.07 4.48 4.65
N GLU A 378 -13.13 4.80 3.91
CA GLU A 378 -14.51 4.75 4.42
C GLU A 378 -14.94 3.31 4.73
N GLY A 379 -15.17 3.03 6.00
CA GLY A 379 -15.75 1.77 6.47
C GLY A 379 -14.73 0.69 6.85
N TRP A 380 -13.47 0.87 6.48
CA TRP A 380 -12.36 -0.07 6.74
C TRP A 380 -11.43 0.44 7.84
N ASP A 381 -11.01 1.69 7.72
CA ASP A 381 -10.13 2.38 8.67
C ASP A 381 -10.92 3.27 9.62
N TYR A 382 -10.40 3.44 10.85
CA TYR A 382 -11.06 4.27 11.85
C TYR A 382 -10.08 5.01 12.77
N ALA A 383 -10.44 6.25 13.12
CA ALA A 383 -9.88 6.93 14.28
C ALA A 383 -10.87 6.98 15.44
N TYR A 384 -10.36 6.95 16.67
CA TYR A 384 -11.15 6.94 17.90
C TYR A 384 -10.67 7.98 18.89
N VAL A 385 -11.61 8.45 19.73
CA VAL A 385 -11.29 9.11 20.99
C VAL A 385 -11.78 8.22 22.11
N SER A 386 -10.90 7.82 23.01
CA SER A 386 -11.20 6.88 24.07
C SER A 386 -10.68 7.33 25.43
N VAL A 387 -11.33 6.87 26.50
CA VAL A 387 -10.97 7.22 27.88
C VAL A 387 -10.83 5.97 28.73
N SER A 388 -9.76 5.90 29.50
CA SER A 388 -9.53 4.85 30.50
C SER A 388 -9.56 5.42 31.91
N ASN A 389 -10.20 4.72 32.84
CA ASN A 389 -10.24 5.05 34.27
C ASN A 389 -9.58 3.98 35.17
N ASP A 390 -8.89 3.01 34.57
CA ASP A 390 -8.27 1.87 35.25
C ASP A 390 -6.77 1.70 34.92
N GLY A 391 -6.15 2.77 34.42
CA GLY A 391 -4.72 2.78 34.08
C GLY A 391 -4.41 2.15 32.73
N GLY A 392 -5.33 2.28 31.77
CA GLY A 392 -5.16 1.84 30.39
C GLY A 392 -5.50 0.37 30.16
N VAL A 393 -6.15 -0.30 31.11
CA VAL A 393 -6.53 -1.72 30.99
C VAL A 393 -7.79 -1.85 30.15
N THR A 394 -8.77 -0.97 30.36
CA THR A 394 -9.96 -0.86 29.52
C THR A 394 -10.16 0.58 29.06
N TRP A 395 -10.75 0.71 27.87
CA TRP A 395 -10.97 1.98 27.19
C TRP A 395 -12.43 2.07 26.77
N ASP A 396 -13.09 3.16 27.14
CA ASP A 396 -14.40 3.50 26.63
C ASP A 396 -14.26 4.48 25.45
N ILE A 397 -14.69 4.06 24.25
CA ILE A 397 -14.76 4.94 23.07
C ILE A 397 -15.87 5.99 23.27
N LEU A 398 -15.58 7.24 22.95
CA LEU A 398 -16.52 8.37 23.06
C LEU A 398 -17.31 8.56 21.77
N GLU A 399 -18.57 8.92 21.91
CA GLU A 399 -19.41 9.32 20.77
C GLU A 399 -19.21 10.82 20.48
N GLY A 400 -18.89 11.14 19.22
CA GLY A 400 -18.76 12.49 18.70
C GLY A 400 -19.82 12.83 17.66
N ARG A 401 -19.70 14.00 17.04
CA ARG A 401 -20.63 14.47 16.01
C ARG A 401 -20.31 13.90 14.63
N GLN A 402 -19.04 13.69 14.32
CA GLN A 402 -18.60 13.06 13.07
C GLN A 402 -18.34 11.55 13.19
N THR A 403 -18.52 10.94 14.36
CA THR A 403 -18.27 9.51 14.54
C THR A 403 -19.47 8.66 14.14
N THR A 404 -19.22 7.42 13.72
CA THR A 404 -20.24 6.42 13.38
C THR A 404 -19.98 5.09 14.10
N ALA A 405 -21.06 4.39 14.45
CA ALA A 405 -21.02 3.03 14.99
C ALA A 405 -21.38 1.97 13.93
N GLU A 406 -21.46 2.38 12.66
CA GLU A 406 -21.63 1.45 11.54
C GLU A 406 -20.36 0.60 11.40
N ASP A 407 -20.56 -0.70 11.25
CA ASP A 407 -19.49 -1.69 11.14
C ASP A 407 -19.81 -2.62 9.96
N PRO A 408 -19.68 -2.13 8.72
CA PRO A 408 -20.24 -2.83 7.57
C PRO A 408 -19.43 -4.07 7.18
N VAL A 409 -18.15 -4.12 7.57
CA VAL A 409 -17.23 -5.23 7.28
C VAL A 409 -16.66 -5.93 8.51
N GLY A 410 -16.75 -5.36 9.71
CA GLY A 410 -16.25 -5.98 10.96
C GLY A 410 -15.01 -5.30 11.54
N ASN A 411 -14.53 -4.21 10.93
CA ASN A 411 -13.32 -3.48 11.35
C ASN A 411 -13.58 -2.42 12.42
N ASN A 412 -14.84 -2.04 12.70
CA ASN A 412 -15.12 -0.94 13.62
C ASN A 412 -15.25 -1.42 15.08
N TYR A 413 -14.42 -0.90 15.98
CA TYR A 413 -14.46 -1.20 17.41
C TYR A 413 -15.47 -0.39 18.23
N GLY A 414 -16.11 0.64 17.66
CA GLY A 414 -17.04 1.50 18.39
C GLY A 414 -17.53 2.71 17.60
N SER A 415 -17.56 3.89 18.22
CA SER A 415 -17.92 5.13 17.52
C SER A 415 -16.65 5.78 16.97
N GLY A 416 -16.35 5.55 15.68
CA GLY A 416 -15.10 5.99 15.04
C GLY A 416 -15.31 7.05 13.96
N PHE A 417 -14.28 7.82 13.67
CA PHE A 417 -14.16 8.67 12.48
C PHE A 417 -13.68 7.81 11.30
N THR A 418 -14.31 7.95 10.15
CA THR A 418 -13.95 7.29 8.89
C THR A 418 -14.40 8.19 7.72
N ALA A 419 -14.00 7.90 6.49
CA ALA A 419 -14.21 8.72 5.29
C ALA A 419 -13.45 10.07 5.33
N ASP A 420 -13.89 11.04 4.52
CA ASP A 420 -13.30 12.38 4.40
C ASP A 420 -14.13 13.45 5.14
N SER A 421 -13.47 14.20 6.04
CA SER A 421 -14.03 15.36 6.72
C SER A 421 -14.23 16.59 5.79
N GLY A 422 -13.45 16.67 4.72
CA GLY A 422 -13.38 17.73 3.70
C GLY A 422 -12.86 19.09 4.20
N ARG A 423 -12.74 19.27 5.52
CA ARG A 423 -12.31 20.49 6.22
C ARG A 423 -12.10 20.19 7.69
N TRP A 424 -11.40 21.11 8.37
CA TRP A 424 -11.38 21.12 9.84
C TRP A 424 -12.79 21.22 10.42
N VAL A 425 -13.10 20.31 11.34
CA VAL A 425 -14.36 20.22 12.08
C VAL A 425 -14.07 20.24 13.58
N GLN A 426 -14.95 20.91 14.33
CA GLN A 426 -14.85 20.97 15.78
C GLN A 426 -15.71 19.87 16.41
N GLU A 427 -15.10 19.10 17.29
CA GLU A 427 -15.73 18.05 18.08
C GLU A 427 -15.92 18.50 19.53
N SER A 428 -16.95 17.93 20.17
CA SER A 428 -17.26 18.15 21.58
C SER A 428 -17.84 16.86 22.16
N MET A 429 -17.14 16.28 23.13
CA MET A 429 -17.43 14.95 23.69
C MET A 429 -17.55 15.03 25.21
N ASP A 430 -18.57 14.37 25.76
CA ASP A 430 -18.87 14.40 27.20
C ASP A 430 -17.91 13.49 28.00
N LEU A 431 -17.18 14.08 28.96
CA LEU A 431 -16.33 13.37 29.91
C LEU A 431 -16.98 13.24 31.29
N SER A 432 -18.20 13.74 31.50
CA SER A 432 -18.82 13.87 32.83
C SER A 432 -18.97 12.54 33.56
N ARG A 433 -19.10 11.41 32.83
CA ARG A 433 -19.13 10.06 33.45
C ARG A 433 -17.83 9.70 34.18
N PHE A 434 -16.73 10.37 33.88
CA PHE A 434 -15.40 10.16 34.45
C PHE A 434 -15.02 11.21 35.50
N ALA A 435 -15.86 12.21 35.72
CA ALA A 435 -15.61 13.28 36.69
C ALA A 435 -15.43 12.71 38.11
N GLY A 436 -14.53 13.32 38.88
CA GLY A 436 -14.18 12.86 40.22
C GLY A 436 -13.02 11.87 40.30
N GLY A 437 -12.41 11.50 39.16
CA GLY A 437 -11.25 10.60 39.08
C GLY A 437 -10.09 11.15 38.26
N VAL A 438 -9.01 10.38 38.18
CA VAL A 438 -7.92 10.59 37.20
C VAL A 438 -8.16 9.60 36.06
N VAL A 439 -8.11 10.07 34.83
CA VAL A 439 -8.33 9.27 33.62
C VAL A 439 -7.21 9.46 32.61
N GLN A 440 -7.10 8.55 31.66
CA GLN A 440 -6.27 8.70 30.47
C GLN A 440 -7.17 8.97 29.27
N LEU A 441 -6.92 10.05 28.54
CA LEU A 441 -7.54 10.36 27.26
C LEU A 441 -6.62 9.89 26.13
N ARG A 442 -7.16 9.25 25.10
CA ARG A 442 -6.43 8.79 23.92
C ARG A 442 -7.13 9.21 22.63
N PHE A 443 -6.34 9.71 21.68
CA PHE A 443 -6.66 9.65 20.25
C PHE A 443 -5.95 8.43 19.65
N GLU A 444 -6.65 7.67 18.83
CA GLU A 444 -6.18 6.39 18.28
C GLU A 444 -6.54 6.33 16.80
N TYR A 445 -5.66 5.83 15.94
CA TYR A 445 -5.93 5.61 14.51
C TYR A 445 -5.49 4.19 14.17
N VAL A 446 -6.44 3.41 13.64
CA VAL A 446 -6.24 2.00 13.30
C VAL A 446 -6.59 1.80 11.84
N THR A 447 -5.68 1.19 11.09
CA THR A 447 -5.88 0.84 9.68
C THR A 447 -5.93 -0.67 9.48
N ASP A 448 -6.61 -1.11 8.42
CA ASP A 448 -6.62 -2.51 7.99
C ASP A 448 -5.40 -2.84 7.10
N ASP A 449 -5.41 -3.99 6.41
CA ASP A 449 -4.22 -4.52 5.74
C ASP A 449 -3.88 -3.94 4.37
N ALA A 450 -4.69 -3.00 3.84
CA ALA A 450 -4.37 -2.32 2.58
C ALA A 450 -5.17 -1.02 2.42
N VAL A 451 -4.64 -0.10 1.62
CA VAL A 451 -5.27 1.20 1.32
C VAL A 451 -5.33 2.10 2.54
N ASN A 452 -4.28 2.90 2.69
CA ASN A 452 -4.28 4.03 3.60
C ASN A 452 -4.38 5.35 2.84
N LEU A 453 -5.05 6.32 3.47
CA LEU A 453 -5.14 7.71 3.01
C LEU A 453 -4.33 8.64 3.94
N ASP A 454 -4.55 9.95 3.87
CA ASP A 454 -3.77 10.95 4.63
C ASP A 454 -3.95 10.83 6.16
N GLY A 455 -4.93 10.08 6.65
CA GLY A 455 -5.10 9.72 8.05
C GLY A 455 -5.86 10.76 8.88
N PHE A 456 -5.47 10.91 10.15
CA PHE A 456 -6.19 11.71 11.15
C PHE A 456 -5.29 12.80 11.76
N VAL A 457 -5.76 14.04 11.76
CA VAL A 457 -5.05 15.21 12.29
C VAL A 457 -5.87 15.86 13.41
N VAL A 458 -5.23 16.21 14.52
CA VAL A 458 -5.84 16.81 15.71
C VAL A 458 -5.10 18.09 16.12
N ASP A 459 -5.87 19.09 16.52
CA ASP A 459 -5.35 20.38 16.98
C ASP A 459 -6.31 21.04 17.99
N ASP A 460 -5.83 22.08 18.68
CA ASP A 460 -6.60 22.91 19.61
C ASP A 460 -7.40 22.10 20.67
N ILE A 461 -6.72 21.18 21.37
CA ILE A 461 -7.33 20.25 22.33
C ILE A 461 -7.58 20.96 23.67
N ALA A 462 -8.83 20.96 24.13
CA ALA A 462 -9.26 21.68 25.32
C ALA A 462 -10.12 20.82 26.25
N VAL A 463 -9.96 21.05 27.56
CA VAL A 463 -10.94 20.66 28.58
C VAL A 463 -11.23 21.92 29.41
N PRO A 464 -12.23 22.72 29.02
CA PRO A 464 -12.48 24.05 29.59
C PRO A 464 -12.67 24.05 31.11
N GLU A 465 -13.32 23.03 31.67
CA GLU A 465 -13.57 22.89 33.11
C GLU A 465 -12.27 22.66 33.91
N LEU A 466 -11.23 22.12 33.28
CA LEU A 466 -9.87 22.02 33.83
C LEU A 466 -9.03 23.28 33.56
N GLY A 467 -9.49 24.18 32.69
CA GLY A 467 -8.67 25.25 32.13
C GLY A 467 -7.52 24.71 31.25
N LEU A 468 -7.67 23.50 30.72
CA LEU A 468 -6.71 22.88 29.80
C LEU A 468 -6.97 23.39 28.38
N PHE A 469 -5.90 23.84 27.72
CA PHE A 469 -5.86 24.14 26.30
C PHE A 469 -4.45 23.82 25.78
N ASP A 470 -4.37 23.05 24.69
CA ASP A 470 -3.16 22.63 24.02
C ASP A 470 -3.34 22.85 22.51
N ASP A 471 -2.59 23.81 21.96
CA ASP A 471 -2.59 24.20 20.54
C ASP A 471 -1.52 23.45 19.73
N ALA A 472 -1.01 22.31 20.25
CA ALA A 472 -0.03 21.45 19.58
C ALA A 472 1.30 22.15 19.19
N GLU A 473 1.60 23.34 19.71
CA GLU A 473 2.87 24.03 19.40
C GLU A 473 4.08 23.37 20.08
N THR A 474 3.83 22.52 21.08
CA THR A 474 4.83 21.67 21.75
C THR A 474 4.26 20.29 22.04
N VAL A 475 5.12 19.32 22.39
CA VAL A 475 4.66 17.97 22.79
C VAL A 475 3.78 17.99 24.06
N GLY A 476 3.90 19.01 24.92
CA GLY A 476 3.14 19.08 26.16
C GLY A 476 3.38 17.87 27.09
N ASP A 477 2.32 17.40 27.75
CA ASP A 477 2.34 16.14 28.52
C ASP A 477 1.73 14.96 27.74
N TRP A 478 1.71 15.03 26.41
CA TRP A 478 1.25 13.93 25.57
C TRP A 478 2.32 12.85 25.44
N THR A 479 1.88 11.61 25.43
CA THR A 479 2.68 10.43 25.07
C THR A 479 2.21 9.94 23.72
N ALA A 480 3.06 10.09 22.70
CA ALA A 480 2.79 9.62 21.35
C ALA A 480 3.45 8.26 21.09
N ALA A 481 2.72 7.37 20.43
CA ALA A 481 3.20 6.14 19.82
C ALA A 481 2.59 6.09 18.41
N GLY A 482 3.38 6.25 17.35
CA GLY A 482 2.86 6.38 15.98
C GLY A 482 2.46 7.81 15.61
N PHE A 483 1.69 8.51 16.45
CA PHE A 483 1.37 9.94 16.23
C PHE A 483 2.64 10.82 16.20
N GLN A 484 2.63 11.83 15.34
CA GLN A 484 3.74 12.74 15.09
C GLN A 484 3.27 14.19 15.24
N LEU A 485 4.09 15.01 15.90
CA LEU A 485 3.89 16.45 15.92
C LEU A 485 4.53 17.07 14.68
N ILE A 486 3.71 17.44 13.70
CA ILE A 486 4.17 17.91 12.39
C ILE A 486 3.97 19.42 12.25
N SER A 487 4.80 20.06 11.42
CA SER A 487 4.54 21.42 10.91
C SER A 487 3.88 21.43 9.54
N ASN A 488 3.55 20.24 9.02
CA ASN A 488 3.07 20.00 7.67
C ASN A 488 3.97 20.57 6.55
N GLU A 489 5.29 20.49 6.72
CA GLU A 489 6.25 20.97 5.73
C GLU A 489 7.44 20.00 5.68
N LEU A 490 7.62 19.33 4.54
CA LEU A 490 8.74 18.44 4.28
C LEU A 490 9.67 19.08 3.24
N PRO A 491 11.01 18.88 3.35
CA PRO A 491 11.93 19.25 2.28
C PRO A 491 11.57 18.50 1.01
N GLN A 492 11.33 19.23 -0.09
CA GLN A 492 11.05 18.63 -1.38
C GLN A 492 12.36 18.22 -2.06
N LYS A 493 12.36 17.07 -2.74
CA LYS A 493 13.49 16.63 -3.58
C LYS A 493 13.06 16.31 -5.00
N PHE A 494 13.93 16.60 -5.96
CA PHE A 494 13.78 16.16 -7.33
C PHE A 494 15.06 15.48 -7.83
N ALA A 495 14.89 14.59 -8.80
CA ALA A 495 15.97 14.21 -9.70
C ALA A 495 15.59 14.50 -11.14
N LEU A 496 16.60 14.90 -11.91
CA LEU A 496 16.52 15.20 -13.33
C LEU A 496 17.58 14.37 -14.05
N GLN A 497 17.15 13.46 -14.91
CA GLN A 497 18.07 12.64 -15.71
C GLN A 497 17.87 12.93 -17.20
N LEU A 498 18.97 13.14 -17.90
CA LEU A 498 19.00 13.36 -19.34
C LEU A 498 19.50 12.09 -20.01
N ILE A 499 18.67 11.55 -20.91
CA ILE A 499 19.04 10.47 -21.83
C ILE A 499 19.37 11.12 -23.17
N GLU A 500 20.65 11.24 -23.48
CA GLU A 500 21.17 11.90 -24.68
C GLU A 500 21.38 10.86 -25.78
N PHE A 501 20.72 11.03 -26.93
CA PHE A 501 20.89 10.18 -28.10
C PHE A 501 21.77 10.86 -29.13
N GLY A 502 22.90 10.23 -29.46
CA GLY A 502 23.85 10.72 -30.43
C GLY A 502 23.43 10.42 -31.87
N MET A 503 23.87 11.26 -32.81
CA MET A 503 23.65 11.05 -34.25
C MET A 503 24.29 9.74 -34.79
N ASP A 504 25.18 9.12 -34.01
CA ASP A 504 25.82 7.83 -34.32
C ASP A 504 25.06 6.62 -33.76
N GLY A 505 23.92 6.84 -33.10
CA GLY A 505 23.09 5.81 -32.47
C GLY A 505 23.54 5.43 -31.05
N SER A 506 24.53 6.13 -30.48
CA SER A 506 24.88 5.97 -29.06
C SER A 506 23.85 6.62 -28.15
N SER A 507 23.75 6.13 -26.91
CA SER A 507 22.99 6.77 -25.84
C SER A 507 23.87 6.95 -24.60
N ALA A 508 23.64 8.03 -23.87
CA ALA A 508 24.28 8.32 -22.59
C ALA A 508 23.25 8.86 -21.60
N VAL A 509 23.42 8.52 -20.33
CA VAL A 509 22.57 9.01 -19.23
C VAL A 509 23.42 9.86 -18.31
N ARG A 510 22.93 11.05 -17.96
CA ARG A 510 23.55 11.90 -16.93
C ARG A 510 22.51 12.62 -16.10
N GLU A 511 22.82 12.85 -14.84
CA GLU A 511 21.98 13.61 -13.90
C GLU A 511 22.28 15.11 -13.99
N VAL A 512 21.25 15.94 -13.84
CA VAL A 512 21.40 17.40 -13.69
C VAL A 512 21.49 17.70 -12.20
N ASN A 513 22.54 18.41 -11.80
CA ASN A 513 22.70 18.82 -10.41
C ASN A 513 21.69 19.92 -10.07
N LEU A 514 20.94 19.73 -8.98
CA LEU A 514 20.11 20.73 -8.35
C LEU A 514 20.81 21.25 -7.10
N ASP A 515 20.60 22.52 -6.76
CA ASP A 515 20.99 23.07 -5.47
C ASP A 515 19.97 22.71 -4.37
N ASP A 516 20.24 23.18 -3.15
CA ASP A 516 19.40 22.91 -1.97
C ASP A 516 17.98 23.52 -2.08
N ASP A 517 17.77 24.45 -3.03
CA ASP A 517 16.47 25.07 -3.32
C ASP A 517 15.77 24.44 -4.54
N ASN A 518 16.24 23.26 -4.99
CA ASN A 518 15.76 22.54 -6.18
C ASN A 518 15.87 23.35 -7.49
N VAL A 519 16.88 24.21 -7.61
CA VAL A 519 17.18 24.97 -8.83
C VAL A 519 18.39 24.37 -9.54
N GLY A 520 18.31 24.24 -10.87
CA GLY A 520 19.42 23.72 -11.67
C GLY A 520 19.35 24.11 -13.13
N GLU A 521 20.51 24.02 -13.79
CA GLU A 521 20.70 24.30 -15.22
C GLU A 521 21.46 23.14 -15.88
N ALA A 522 21.07 22.78 -17.10
CA ALA A 522 21.84 21.90 -17.97
C ALA A 522 22.00 22.48 -19.37
N ARG A 523 23.23 22.47 -19.88
CA ARG A 523 23.49 22.75 -21.30
C ARG A 523 23.22 21.52 -22.15
N LEU A 524 22.53 21.71 -23.26
CA LEU A 524 22.21 20.70 -24.26
C LEU A 524 22.82 21.15 -25.60
N ALA A 525 24.01 20.66 -25.93
CA ALA A 525 24.80 21.19 -27.05
C ALA A 525 24.76 20.29 -28.29
N GLY A 526 24.59 20.91 -29.46
CA GLY A 526 24.78 20.28 -30.75
C GLY A 526 23.61 19.45 -31.24
N PHE A 527 22.36 19.86 -31.01
CA PHE A 527 21.21 19.27 -31.71
C PHE A 527 21.42 19.33 -33.22
N GLY A 528 21.11 18.25 -33.93
CA GLY A 528 21.30 18.12 -35.38
C GLY A 528 22.75 17.92 -35.84
N LYS A 529 23.74 17.96 -34.92
CA LYS A 529 25.17 17.70 -35.23
C LYS A 529 25.73 16.54 -34.44
N ALA A 530 25.65 16.64 -33.11
CA ALA A 530 26.13 15.64 -32.17
C ALA A 530 24.95 14.87 -31.55
N LEU A 531 23.87 15.59 -31.21
CA LEU A 531 22.67 15.04 -30.59
C LEU A 531 21.54 14.92 -31.62
N GLU A 532 20.90 13.76 -31.67
CA GLU A 532 19.64 13.54 -32.40
C GLU A 532 18.46 14.07 -31.59
N ASN A 533 18.35 13.63 -30.33
CA ASN A 533 17.34 14.08 -29.37
C ASN A 533 17.86 13.88 -27.94
N VAL A 534 17.18 14.50 -26.99
CA VAL A 534 17.42 14.32 -25.54
C VAL A 534 16.10 14.03 -24.88
N VAL A 535 16.07 13.06 -23.97
CA VAL A 535 14.91 12.80 -23.13
C VAL A 535 15.22 13.26 -21.72
N LEU A 536 14.49 14.26 -21.24
CA LEU A 536 14.50 14.65 -19.85
C LEU A 536 13.49 13.79 -19.08
N VAL A 537 13.98 13.12 -18.04
CA VAL A 537 13.17 12.43 -17.04
C VAL A 537 13.14 13.29 -15.78
N VAL A 538 11.95 13.69 -15.37
CA VAL A 538 11.71 14.44 -14.11
C VAL A 538 11.05 13.49 -13.12
N THR A 539 11.60 13.39 -11.91
CA THR A 539 11.05 12.57 -10.82
C THR A 539 11.11 13.30 -9.47
N PRO A 540 9.98 13.52 -8.78
CA PRO A 540 9.97 13.98 -7.40
C PRO A 540 10.24 12.81 -6.44
N LEU A 541 10.93 13.04 -5.33
CA LEU A 541 11.55 11.97 -4.51
C LEU A 541 11.30 12.12 -2.99
N THR A 542 10.33 12.92 -2.58
CA THR A 542 10.07 13.16 -1.15
C THR A 542 9.28 12.00 -0.54
N ARG A 543 9.79 11.43 0.55
CA ARG A 543 9.12 10.35 1.32
C ARG A 543 8.10 10.94 2.29
N GLY A 544 7.14 10.12 2.73
CA GLY A 544 6.19 10.45 3.81
C GLY A 544 5.10 11.43 3.40
N THR A 545 4.79 11.53 2.10
CA THR A 545 3.67 12.32 1.61
C THR A 545 3.13 11.79 0.28
N TYR A 546 1.83 11.95 0.08
CA TYR A 546 1.13 11.76 -1.19
C TYR A 546 0.88 13.08 -1.92
N MET A 547 1.34 14.21 -1.35
CA MET A 547 1.15 15.52 -1.94
C MET A 547 2.05 15.70 -3.18
N PRO A 548 1.49 16.23 -4.28
CA PRO A 548 2.23 16.33 -5.53
C PRO A 548 3.25 17.47 -5.47
N ALA A 549 4.41 17.24 -6.08
CA ALA A 549 5.49 18.22 -6.19
C ALA A 549 5.29 19.11 -7.41
N ARG A 550 5.44 20.42 -7.22
CA ARG A 550 5.36 21.42 -8.30
C ARG A 550 6.74 21.86 -8.76
N TYR A 551 6.87 22.14 -10.05
CA TYR A 551 8.10 22.69 -10.64
C TYR A 551 7.80 23.56 -11.86
N THR A 552 8.80 24.36 -12.26
CA THR A 552 8.84 25.09 -13.53
C THR A 552 10.03 24.60 -14.35
N LEU A 553 9.80 24.34 -15.64
CA LEU A 553 10.78 23.91 -16.62
C LEU A 553 10.85 24.93 -17.75
N SER A 554 12.07 25.39 -18.06
CA SER A 554 12.35 26.27 -19.19
C SER A 554 13.41 25.65 -20.09
N ILE A 555 13.22 25.75 -21.41
CA ILE A 555 14.16 25.32 -22.44
C ILE A 555 14.28 26.46 -23.43
N THR A 556 15.45 27.09 -23.50
CA THR A 556 15.71 28.26 -24.36
C THR A 556 16.94 28.03 -25.24
N ALA A 557 17.00 28.69 -26.39
CA ALA A 557 18.20 28.64 -27.23
C ALA A 557 19.40 29.23 -26.48
N GLY A 558 20.51 28.49 -26.46
CA GLY A 558 21.78 28.98 -25.95
C GLY A 558 22.29 30.09 -26.86
N GLY A 559 22.45 31.30 -26.32
CA GLY A 559 23.04 32.40 -27.09
C GLY A 559 24.45 32.04 -27.57
N ASP A 560 24.79 32.44 -28.81
CA ASP A 560 26.14 32.33 -29.38
C ASP A 560 27.14 33.08 -28.47
N GLY A 561 27.79 32.36 -27.56
CA GLY A 561 28.83 32.87 -26.65
C GLY A 561 30.18 33.04 -27.33
#